data_AF-D6WIW5-F1
#
_entry.id   AF-D6WIW5-F1
#
_cell.length_a   1.000
_cell.length_b   1.000
_cell.length_c   1.000
_cell.angle_alpha   90.00
_cell.angle_beta   90.00
_cell.angle_gamma   90.00
#
_symmetry.space_group_name_H-M   'P 1'
#
loop_
_entity.id
_entity.type
_entity.pdbx_description
1 polymer ?
#
loop_
_entity_poly.entity_id
_entity_poly.type
_entity_poly.pdbx_seq_one_letter_code
_entity_poly.pdbx_strand_id
1 'polypeptide(L)'
;MSRKYFIICLLFSLWTIIQTTLHLLFVIYSYYLSICRKSPTESTTIFFYLTYLYSSDCPTPKIEASNSLDSYVTKIFNSILIDNNPSLDAIVKELLEKIHLFPDHVSASSRTSVFLLCFIILDGTWVISAVALLMGTCFGIKESLSLFFYGPWLVLTICVCLFDAAASVLFGLDISESTNFANWMSFVGITTPSSFDLDSQNPPLLLSATPSIALVCISSRFVIIWISNWVGFILVVKATISVYHETYKNERPPPNRLNLDTSAARIRNWQLFYGAVDTTTSSGSDKSDKDHNSNNQNEESGEFYAYSDVVEGRCLEELRGQLPWSYLREEGGSKGEVRIELEKRRENRLPSDTSTVSGTEL
;
A
#
# COMPACT_ATOMS: atom_id res chain seq x y z
N MET A 1 -8.69 -3.48 -17.15
CA MET A 1 -8.56 -4.14 -15.83
C MET A 1 -9.15 -5.54 -15.89
N SER A 2 -8.36 -6.57 -15.56
CA SER A 2 -8.87 -7.94 -15.41
C SER A 2 -9.89 -8.05 -14.27
N ARG A 3 -10.92 -8.88 -14.46
CA ARG A 3 -11.95 -9.20 -13.44
C ARG A 3 -11.35 -9.59 -12.08
N LYS A 4 -10.19 -10.25 -12.10
CA LYS A 4 -9.45 -10.65 -10.89
C LYS A 4 -9.00 -9.42 -10.07
N TYR A 5 -8.39 -8.44 -10.72
CA TYR A 5 -7.90 -7.23 -10.06
C TYR A 5 -9.01 -6.32 -9.57
N PHE A 6 -10.14 -6.27 -10.30
CA PHE A 6 -11.34 -5.57 -9.87
C PHE A 6 -11.85 -6.11 -8.53
N ILE A 7 -12.03 -7.43 -8.42
CA ILE A 7 -12.51 -8.08 -7.19
C ILE A 7 -11.52 -7.84 -6.02
N ILE A 8 -10.22 -7.93 -6.28
CA ILE A 8 -9.18 -7.67 -5.27
C ILE A 8 -9.29 -6.25 -4.70
N CYS A 9 -9.33 -5.23 -5.56
CA CYS A 9 -9.38 -3.83 -5.12
C CYS A 9 -10.68 -3.53 -4.37
N LEU A 10 -11.80 -4.10 -4.84
CA LEU A 10 -13.10 -4.01 -4.17
C LEU A 10 -13.05 -4.59 -2.75
N LEU A 11 -12.55 -5.82 -2.61
CA LEU A 11 -12.47 -6.50 -1.31
C LEU A 11 -11.56 -5.75 -0.33
N PHE A 12 -10.36 -5.33 -0.77
CA PHE A 12 -9.43 -4.62 0.14
C PHE A 12 -9.90 -3.22 0.50
N SER A 13 -10.59 -2.51 -0.40
CA SER A 13 -11.21 -1.24 -0.06
C SER A 13 -12.28 -1.42 1.02
N LEU A 14 -13.23 -2.35 0.82
CA LEU A 14 -14.27 -2.65 1.81
C LEU A 14 -13.69 -3.13 3.14
N TRP A 15 -12.70 -4.02 3.09
CA TRP A 15 -11.97 -4.50 4.26
C TRP A 15 -11.31 -3.34 5.03
N THR A 16 -10.63 -2.42 4.32
CA THR A 16 -10.02 -1.23 4.92
C THR A 16 -11.06 -0.35 5.61
N ILE A 17 -12.21 -0.11 4.97
CA ILE A 17 -13.28 0.70 5.55
C ILE A 17 -13.80 0.06 6.85
N ILE A 18 -14.09 -1.25 6.82
CA ILE A 18 -14.65 -1.97 7.98
C ILE A 18 -13.65 -1.98 9.14
N GLN A 19 -12.42 -2.46 8.90
CA GLN A 19 -11.41 -2.58 9.97
C GLN A 19 -11.06 -1.20 10.58
N THR A 20 -10.94 -0.18 9.74
CA THR A 20 -10.49 1.14 10.18
C THR A 20 -11.61 1.86 10.92
N THR A 21 -12.87 1.65 10.53
CA THR A 21 -14.02 2.18 11.27
C THR A 21 -14.08 1.56 12.67
N LEU A 22 -13.87 0.24 12.80
CA LEU A 22 -13.83 -0.42 14.11
C LEU A 22 -12.71 0.12 14.99
N HIS A 23 -11.51 0.30 14.43
CA HIS A 23 -10.38 0.89 15.14
C HIS A 23 -10.65 2.34 15.54
N LEU A 24 -11.18 3.15 14.61
CA LEU A 24 -11.52 4.56 14.84
C LEU A 24 -12.57 4.72 15.95
N LEU A 25 -13.59 3.84 16.03
CA LEU A 25 -14.56 3.86 17.12
C LEU A 25 -13.88 3.70 18.48
N PHE A 26 -12.92 2.78 18.58
CA PHE A 26 -12.15 2.57 19.80
C PHE A 26 -11.28 3.79 20.14
N VAL A 27 -10.53 4.31 19.16
CA VAL A 27 -9.63 5.44 19.35
C VAL A 27 -10.40 6.70 19.74
N ILE A 28 -11.53 6.98 19.08
CA ILE A 28 -12.41 8.12 19.42
C ILE A 28 -12.99 7.96 20.82
N TYR A 29 -13.42 6.76 21.20
CA TYR A 29 -13.90 6.50 22.56
C TYR A 29 -12.81 6.78 23.61
N SER A 30 -11.59 6.28 23.39
CA SER A 30 -10.43 6.52 24.26
C SER A 30 -10.05 7.99 24.32
N TYR A 31 -10.12 8.71 23.20
CA TYR A 31 -9.88 10.15 23.14
C TYR A 31 -10.93 10.93 23.94
N TYR A 32 -12.21 10.54 23.88
CA TYR A 32 -13.25 11.17 24.70
C TYR A 32 -13.06 10.96 26.20
N LEU A 33 -12.52 9.80 26.60
CA LEU A 33 -12.11 9.55 27.98
C LEU A 33 -10.94 10.46 28.37
N SER A 34 -9.92 10.61 27.51
CA SER A 34 -8.74 11.44 27.83
C SER A 34 -9.04 12.94 27.96
N ILE A 35 -10.09 13.44 27.30
CA ILE A 35 -10.53 14.85 27.43
C ILE A 35 -11.66 15.05 28.44
N CYS A 36 -11.88 14.08 29.35
CA CYS A 36 -12.90 14.12 30.40
C CYS A 36 -14.35 14.28 29.91
N ARG A 37 -14.63 14.10 28.61
CA ARG A 37 -15.98 14.29 28.06
C ARG A 37 -16.92 13.13 28.44
N LYS A 38 -16.33 11.97 28.71
CA LYS A 38 -17.02 10.79 29.22
C LYS A 38 -16.27 10.26 30.44
N SER A 39 -16.98 9.97 31.52
CA SER A 39 -16.39 9.32 32.70
C SER A 39 -16.39 7.81 32.51
N PRO A 40 -15.29 7.10 32.81
CA PRO A 40 -15.30 5.65 32.86
C PRO A 40 -16.14 5.19 34.08
N THR A 41 -16.96 4.16 33.90
CA THR A 41 -17.88 3.64 34.94
C THR A 41 -17.52 2.23 35.40
N GLU A 42 -16.87 1.44 34.53
CA GLU A 42 -16.49 0.05 34.81
C GLU A 42 -15.04 -0.03 35.28
N SER A 43 -14.76 -0.92 36.23
CA SER A 43 -13.43 -1.04 36.87
C SER A 43 -12.29 -1.32 35.90
N THR A 44 -12.51 -2.13 34.87
CA THR A 44 -11.53 -2.40 33.79
C THR A 44 -11.20 -1.12 33.02
N THR A 45 -12.23 -0.35 32.67
CA THR A 45 -12.08 0.91 31.93
C THR A 45 -11.48 2.00 32.82
N ILE A 46 -11.84 2.05 34.11
CA ILE A 46 -11.23 2.96 35.09
C ILE A 46 -9.75 2.63 35.25
N PHE A 47 -9.39 1.35 35.38
CA PHE A 47 -8.00 0.93 35.51
C PHE A 47 -7.17 1.28 34.25
N PHE A 48 -7.74 1.07 33.06
CA PHE A 48 -7.15 1.53 31.80
C PHE A 48 -6.98 3.05 31.76
N TYR A 49 -8.02 3.79 32.17
CA TYR A 49 -8.02 5.24 32.25
C TYR A 49 -6.92 5.74 33.19
N LEU A 50 -6.83 5.20 34.41
CA LEU A 50 -5.79 5.57 35.38
C LEU A 50 -4.37 5.33 34.85
N THR A 51 -4.19 4.31 34.02
CA THR A 51 -2.88 3.96 33.46
C THR A 51 -2.46 4.88 32.30
N TYR A 52 -3.39 5.17 31.38
CA TYR A 52 -3.03 5.76 30.08
C TYR A 52 -3.81 6.99 29.66
N LEU A 53 -4.88 7.35 30.36
CA LEU A 53 -5.75 8.47 29.97
C LEU A 53 -5.99 9.44 31.13
N TYR A 54 -5.34 9.23 32.27
CA TYR A 54 -5.51 10.05 33.46
C TYR A 54 -5.07 11.49 33.21
N SER A 55 -5.91 12.42 33.65
CA SER A 55 -5.62 13.84 33.76
C SER A 55 -6.17 14.36 35.09
N SER A 56 -5.41 15.18 35.82
CA SER A 56 -5.85 15.76 37.08
C SER A 56 -6.95 16.81 36.92
N ASP A 57 -7.12 17.36 35.71
CA ASP A 57 -8.22 18.26 35.37
C ASP A 57 -9.58 17.53 35.26
N CYS A 58 -9.59 16.20 35.17
CA CYS A 58 -10.81 15.43 35.03
C CYS A 58 -11.50 15.17 36.39
N PRO A 59 -12.85 15.14 36.43
CA PRO A 59 -13.58 14.69 37.60
C PRO A 59 -13.21 13.25 37.99
N THR A 60 -13.18 12.96 39.29
CA THR A 60 -12.94 11.60 39.81
C THR A 60 -13.99 10.62 39.27
N PRO A 61 -13.57 9.51 38.63
CA PRO A 61 -14.49 8.48 38.16
C PRO A 61 -15.35 7.91 39.28
N LYS A 62 -16.60 7.57 38.97
CA LYS A 62 -17.51 6.88 39.88
C LYS A 62 -17.84 5.50 39.34
N ILE A 63 -17.74 4.49 40.19
CA ILE A 63 -18.16 3.13 39.85
C ILE A 63 -19.69 3.10 39.93
N GLU A 64 -20.34 2.94 38.78
CA GLU A 64 -21.79 2.84 38.67
C GLU A 64 -22.19 1.45 38.16
N ALA A 65 -23.23 0.86 38.74
CA ALA A 65 -23.78 -0.40 38.24
C ALA A 65 -24.34 -0.16 36.83
N SER A 66 -23.74 -0.80 35.82
CA SER A 66 -24.04 -0.56 34.41
C SER A 66 -25.50 -0.90 34.07
N ASN A 67 -26.36 0.10 33.94
CA ASN A 67 -27.78 -0.10 33.61
C ASN A 67 -28.18 0.43 32.22
N SER A 68 -27.24 0.80 31.34
CA SER A 68 -27.60 1.50 30.09
C SER A 68 -26.74 1.16 28.86
N LEU A 69 -27.20 1.68 27.72
CA LEU A 69 -26.87 1.42 26.32
C LEU A 69 -25.37 1.51 25.93
N ASP A 70 -24.51 2.06 26.80
CA ASP A 70 -23.04 2.05 26.66
C ASP A 70 -22.44 0.63 26.65
N SER A 71 -23.29 -0.36 26.86
CA SER A 71 -22.97 -1.77 26.92
C SER A 71 -22.20 -2.33 25.72
N TYR A 72 -22.35 -1.87 24.47
CA TYR A 72 -21.77 -2.64 23.36
C TYR A 72 -20.26 -2.47 23.19
N VAL A 73 -19.76 -1.22 23.15
CA VAL A 73 -18.31 -0.96 23.06
C VAL A 73 -17.61 -1.48 24.31
N THR A 74 -18.22 -1.26 25.47
CA THR A 74 -17.66 -1.71 26.74
C THR A 74 -17.71 -3.23 26.90
N LYS A 75 -18.74 -3.92 26.37
CA LYS A 75 -18.74 -5.39 26.25
C LYS A 75 -17.63 -5.91 25.35
N ILE A 76 -17.38 -5.27 24.22
CA ILE A 76 -16.25 -5.66 23.35
C ILE A 76 -14.95 -5.47 24.12
N PHE A 77 -14.78 -4.32 24.79
CA PHE A 77 -13.60 -4.03 25.58
C PHE A 77 -13.39 -5.04 26.71
N ASN A 78 -14.43 -5.39 27.45
CA ASN A 78 -14.42 -6.42 28.49
C ASN A 78 -14.34 -7.85 27.96
N SER A 79 -14.67 -8.10 26.69
CA SER A 79 -14.42 -9.41 26.09
C SER A 79 -12.95 -9.58 25.72
N ILE A 80 -12.26 -8.45 25.47
CA ILE A 80 -10.82 -8.42 25.17
C ILE A 80 -10.01 -8.39 26.47
N LEU A 81 -10.50 -7.67 27.49
CA LEU A 81 -9.90 -7.56 28.82
C LEU A 81 -10.41 -8.69 29.71
N ILE A 82 -9.50 -9.50 30.22
CA ILE A 82 -9.75 -10.73 30.98
C ILE A 82 -10.83 -10.56 32.07
N ASP A 83 -11.61 -11.64 32.23
CA ASP A 83 -12.83 -11.85 33.03
C ASP A 83 -12.96 -11.01 34.32
N ASN A 84 -14.22 -10.62 34.63
CA ASN A 84 -14.62 -9.80 35.78
C ASN A 84 -14.07 -10.38 37.09
N ASN A 85 -12.90 -9.92 37.49
CA ASN A 85 -12.26 -10.39 38.72
C ASN A 85 -12.75 -9.52 39.87
N PRO A 86 -13.48 -10.05 40.87
CA PRO A 86 -14.02 -9.26 41.99
C PRO A 86 -12.91 -8.57 42.80
N SER A 87 -11.66 -9.04 42.69
CA SER A 87 -10.48 -8.37 43.25
C SER A 87 -10.18 -7.02 42.59
N LEU A 88 -10.45 -6.84 41.29
CA LEU A 88 -10.20 -5.59 40.57
C LEU A 88 -11.10 -4.46 41.08
N ASP A 89 -12.37 -4.73 41.37
CA ASP A 89 -13.29 -3.72 41.90
C ASP A 89 -12.82 -3.17 43.26
N ALA A 90 -12.28 -4.04 44.12
CA ALA A 90 -11.73 -3.63 45.40
C ALA A 90 -10.47 -2.76 45.22
N ILE A 91 -9.55 -3.18 44.35
CA ILE A 91 -8.33 -2.43 44.03
C ILE A 91 -8.67 -1.06 43.42
N VAL A 92 -9.60 -1.01 42.47
CA VAL A 92 -10.00 0.25 41.83
C VAL A 92 -10.67 1.19 42.83
N LYS A 93 -11.51 0.68 43.74
CA LYS A 93 -12.08 1.50 44.82
C LYS A 93 -11.00 2.11 45.71
N GLU A 94 -10.02 1.31 46.13
CA GLU A 94 -8.91 1.79 46.94
C GLU A 94 -8.06 2.82 46.20
N LEU A 95 -7.80 2.62 44.90
CA LEU A 95 -7.08 3.58 44.05
C LEU A 95 -7.85 4.89 43.88
N LEU A 96 -9.18 4.83 43.71
CA LEU A 96 -10.02 6.02 43.57
C LEU A 96 -10.09 6.83 44.88
N GLU A 97 -10.08 6.16 46.04
CA GLU A 97 -10.00 6.84 47.34
C GLU A 97 -8.66 7.60 47.50
N LYS A 98 -7.58 7.02 46.96
CA LYS A 98 -6.23 7.57 46.99
C LYS A 98 -5.83 8.33 45.72
N ILE A 99 -6.81 8.77 44.91
CA ILE A 99 -6.54 9.40 43.61
C ILE A 99 -5.71 10.69 43.70
N HIS A 100 -5.77 11.38 44.84
CA HIS A 100 -4.98 12.59 45.13
C HIS A 100 -3.47 12.32 45.21
N LEU A 101 -3.04 11.04 45.23
CA LEU A 101 -1.64 10.65 45.15
C LEU A 101 -1.11 10.55 43.70
N PHE A 102 -1.99 10.58 42.70
CA PHE A 102 -1.56 10.60 41.31
C PHE A 102 -0.94 11.95 40.96
N PRO A 103 0.18 11.98 40.22
CA PRO A 103 0.78 13.23 39.79
C PRO A 103 -0.11 13.92 38.74
N ASP A 104 -0.07 15.26 38.69
CA ASP A 104 -0.81 16.05 37.69
C ASP A 104 -0.46 15.66 36.24
N HIS A 105 0.77 15.19 36.05
CA HIS A 105 1.29 14.82 34.73
C HIS A 105 1.86 13.40 34.77
N VAL A 106 1.10 12.46 34.21
CA VAL A 106 1.56 11.08 33.96
C VAL A 106 2.16 11.02 32.55
N SER A 107 3.43 10.63 32.45
CA SER A 107 4.17 10.58 31.16
C SER A 107 3.50 9.65 30.14
N ALA A 108 3.01 8.50 30.60
CA ALA A 108 2.26 7.54 29.79
C ALA A 108 0.98 8.15 29.20
N SER A 109 0.25 8.95 30.00
CA SER A 109 -0.99 9.61 29.56
C SER A 109 -0.73 10.64 28.45
N SER A 110 0.26 11.50 28.65
CA SER A 110 0.66 12.49 27.63
C SER A 110 1.05 11.83 26.31
N ARG A 111 1.89 10.78 26.36
CA ARG A 111 2.28 10.03 25.16
C ARG A 111 1.06 9.40 24.47
N THR A 112 0.20 8.71 25.20
CA THR A 112 -0.99 8.06 24.63
C THR A 112 -1.93 9.07 23.97
N SER A 113 -2.13 10.25 24.57
CA SER A 113 -2.97 11.30 23.97
C SER A 113 -2.49 11.72 22.57
N VAL A 114 -1.18 11.83 22.36
CA VAL A 114 -0.58 12.16 21.05
C VAL A 114 -0.79 11.02 20.06
N PHE A 115 -0.60 9.77 20.49
CA PHE A 115 -0.87 8.60 19.64
C PHE A 115 -2.33 8.51 19.22
N LEU A 116 -3.28 8.72 20.15
CA LEU A 116 -4.71 8.71 19.85
C LEU A 116 -5.06 9.77 18.79
N LEU A 117 -4.54 10.99 18.91
CA LEU A 117 -4.76 12.04 17.91
C LEU A 117 -4.18 11.65 16.53
N CYS A 118 -2.96 11.13 16.50
CA CYS A 118 -2.33 10.64 15.27
C CYS A 118 -3.14 9.52 14.62
N PHE A 119 -3.65 8.56 15.41
CA PHE A 119 -4.52 7.50 14.92
C PHE A 119 -5.81 8.05 14.30
N ILE A 120 -6.49 9.01 14.95
CA ILE A 120 -7.70 9.63 14.40
C ILE A 120 -7.45 10.24 13.02
N ILE A 121 -6.34 10.99 12.87
CA ILE A 121 -5.99 11.66 11.61
C ILE A 121 -5.61 10.64 10.53
N LEU A 122 -4.72 9.69 10.86
CA LEU A 122 -4.26 8.68 9.92
C LEU A 122 -5.40 7.76 9.47
N ASP A 123 -6.21 7.26 10.40
CA ASP A 123 -7.35 6.39 10.09
C ASP A 123 -8.43 7.11 9.29
N GLY A 124 -8.77 8.34 9.67
CA GLY A 124 -9.74 9.14 8.92
C GLY A 124 -9.29 9.36 7.48
N THR A 125 -8.02 9.70 7.28
CA THR A 125 -7.44 9.86 5.93
C THR A 125 -7.38 8.53 5.18
N TRP A 126 -7.07 7.42 5.87
CA TRP A 126 -7.00 6.09 5.27
C TRP A 126 -8.37 5.61 4.80
N VAL A 127 -9.45 5.85 5.57
CA VAL A 127 -10.84 5.58 5.14
C VAL A 127 -11.19 6.38 3.88
N ILE A 128 -10.88 7.69 3.85
CA ILE A 128 -11.14 8.53 2.67
C ILE A 128 -10.42 7.97 1.44
N SER A 129 -9.15 7.58 1.59
CA SER A 129 -8.38 6.98 0.50
C SER A 129 -8.92 5.61 0.07
N ALA A 130 -9.48 4.82 0.98
CA ALA A 130 -10.12 3.55 0.66
C ALA A 130 -11.41 3.76 -0.14
N VAL A 131 -12.19 4.80 0.17
CA VAL A 131 -13.36 5.21 -0.62
C VAL A 131 -12.91 5.71 -2.00
N ALA A 132 -11.81 6.44 -2.11
CA ALA A 132 -11.24 6.81 -3.41
C ALA A 132 -10.84 5.58 -4.23
N LEU A 133 -10.15 4.60 -3.63
CA LEU A 133 -9.82 3.32 -4.27
C LEU A 133 -11.09 2.58 -4.74
N LEU A 134 -12.16 2.60 -3.93
CA LEU A 134 -13.45 2.02 -4.28
C LEU A 134 -14.05 2.69 -5.51
N MET A 135 -14.12 4.02 -5.51
CA MET A 135 -14.67 4.81 -6.61
C MET A 135 -13.87 4.59 -7.89
N GLY A 136 -12.54 4.64 -7.82
CA GLY A 136 -11.66 4.38 -8.97
C GLY A 136 -11.89 3.00 -9.58
N THR A 137 -12.11 1.99 -8.71
CA THR A 137 -12.42 0.62 -9.13
C THR A 137 -13.80 0.51 -9.77
N CYS A 138 -14.84 1.09 -9.15
CA CYS A 138 -16.23 1.02 -9.63
C CYS A 138 -16.45 1.77 -10.95
N PHE A 139 -15.81 2.92 -11.14
CA PHE A 139 -15.90 3.70 -12.38
C PHE A 139 -15.00 3.18 -13.49
N GLY A 140 -14.13 2.20 -13.20
CA GLY A 140 -13.22 1.63 -14.20
C GLY A 140 -12.27 2.67 -14.78
N ILE A 141 -11.78 3.58 -13.94
CA ILE A 141 -10.92 4.70 -14.36
C ILE A 141 -9.65 4.15 -15.01
N LYS A 142 -9.40 4.60 -16.23
CA LYS A 142 -8.23 4.20 -17.02
C LYS A 142 -7.11 5.25 -16.90
N GLU A 143 -5.92 4.88 -17.36
CA GLU A 143 -4.80 5.79 -17.61
C GLU A 143 -4.21 6.44 -16.34
N SER A 144 -3.57 7.60 -16.50
CA SER A 144 -2.86 8.34 -15.45
C SER A 144 -3.74 8.69 -14.25
N LEU A 145 -5.06 8.83 -14.46
CA LEU A 145 -6.03 9.07 -13.39
C LEU A 145 -6.10 7.89 -12.40
N SER A 146 -5.78 6.66 -12.82
CA SER A 146 -5.72 5.53 -11.89
C SER A 146 -4.70 5.76 -10.77
N LEU A 147 -3.56 6.41 -11.04
CA LEU A 147 -2.58 6.71 -9.99
C LEU A 147 -3.16 7.66 -8.93
N PHE A 148 -4.04 8.58 -9.32
CA PHE A 148 -4.68 9.53 -8.41
C PHE A 148 -5.65 8.85 -7.43
N PHE A 149 -6.37 7.81 -7.85
CA PHE A 149 -7.32 7.10 -6.98
C PHE A 149 -6.66 5.98 -6.15
N TYR A 150 -5.64 5.31 -6.70
CA TYR A 150 -5.02 4.14 -6.07
C TYR A 150 -3.79 4.53 -5.24
N GLY A 151 -3.03 5.54 -5.69
CA GLY A 151 -1.79 6.00 -5.08
C GLY A 151 -1.94 6.46 -3.63
N PRO A 152 -2.92 7.33 -3.28
CA PRO A 152 -3.10 7.78 -1.90
C PRO A 152 -3.32 6.63 -0.92
N TRP A 153 -4.12 5.63 -1.29
CA TRP A 153 -4.34 4.45 -0.44
C TRP A 153 -3.05 3.65 -0.23
N LEU A 154 -2.23 3.47 -1.28
CA LEU A 154 -0.95 2.76 -1.17
C LEU A 154 0.02 3.48 -0.23
N VAL A 155 0.17 4.80 -0.38
CA VAL A 155 1.07 5.60 0.48
C VAL A 155 0.60 5.57 1.93
N LEU A 156 -0.70 5.79 2.16
CA LEU A 156 -1.27 5.79 3.51
C LEU A 156 -1.18 4.42 4.17
N THR A 157 -1.36 3.33 3.42
CA THR A 157 -1.22 1.97 3.98
C THR A 157 0.19 1.74 4.53
N ILE A 158 1.24 2.19 3.84
CA ILE A 158 2.62 2.09 4.36
C ILE A 158 2.77 2.94 5.63
N CYS A 159 2.32 4.20 5.60
CA CYS A 159 2.42 5.09 6.75
C CYS A 159 1.71 4.52 7.99
N VAL A 160 0.48 4.00 7.81
CA VAL A 160 -0.31 3.37 8.87
C VAL A 160 0.39 2.12 9.39
N CYS A 161 0.84 1.20 8.53
CA CYS A 161 1.50 -0.03 8.98
C CYS A 161 2.80 0.23 9.75
N LEU A 162 3.58 1.25 9.37
CA LEU A 162 4.78 1.66 10.10
C LEU A 162 4.44 2.33 11.43
N PHE A 163 3.41 3.18 11.45
CA PHE A 163 2.96 3.85 12.66
C PHE A 163 2.40 2.85 13.68
N ASP A 164 1.58 1.89 13.23
CA ASP A 164 1.06 0.78 14.04
C ASP A 164 2.22 -0.02 14.67
N ALA A 165 3.26 -0.36 13.88
CA ALA A 165 4.43 -1.08 14.38
C ALA A 165 5.22 -0.28 15.42
N ALA A 166 5.44 1.03 15.18
CA ALA A 166 6.12 1.90 16.12
C ALA A 166 5.34 2.05 17.44
N ALA A 167 4.03 2.26 17.36
CA ALA A 167 3.14 2.33 18.52
C ALA A 167 3.15 1.00 19.30
N SER A 168 3.07 -0.13 18.60
CA SER A 168 3.08 -1.47 19.21
C SER A 168 4.38 -1.74 19.97
N VAL A 169 5.53 -1.34 19.43
CA VAL A 169 6.83 -1.48 20.11
C VAL A 169 6.86 -0.61 21.36
N LEU A 170 6.40 0.65 21.26
CA LEU A 170 6.41 1.58 22.40
C LEU A 170 5.50 1.11 23.53
N PHE A 171 4.26 0.69 23.24
CA PHE A 171 3.37 0.12 24.25
C PHE A 171 3.83 -1.27 24.70
N GLY A 172 4.60 -1.99 23.86
CA GLY A 172 5.21 -3.27 24.23
C GLY A 172 6.28 -3.11 25.32
N LEU A 173 7.04 -2.01 25.28
CA LEU A 173 7.99 -1.68 26.35
C LEU A 173 7.28 -1.34 27.67
N ASP A 174 6.06 -0.81 27.62
CA ASP A 174 5.28 -0.56 28.84
C ASP A 174 4.85 -1.86 29.54
N ILE A 175 4.77 -2.99 28.81
CA ILE A 175 4.46 -4.29 29.42
C ILE A 175 5.54 -4.67 30.44
N SER A 176 6.83 -4.46 30.12
CA SER A 176 7.91 -4.75 31.08
C SER A 176 7.82 -3.91 32.35
N GLU A 177 7.42 -2.64 32.23
CA GLU A 177 7.25 -1.70 33.34
C GLU A 177 5.97 -1.94 34.16
N SER A 178 5.01 -2.70 33.62
CA SER A 178 3.71 -2.96 34.27
C SER A 178 3.51 -4.42 34.69
N THR A 179 4.58 -5.23 34.67
CA THR A 179 4.52 -6.66 35.03
C THR A 179 4.07 -6.93 36.45
N ASN A 180 4.43 -6.07 37.41
CA ASN A 180 4.04 -6.18 38.81
C ASN A 180 3.26 -4.94 39.24
N PHE A 181 2.37 -5.05 40.22
CA PHE A 181 1.59 -3.92 40.71
C PHE A 181 2.49 -2.80 41.29
N ALA A 182 3.57 -3.14 41.99
CA ALA A 182 4.54 -2.16 42.48
C ALA A 182 5.23 -1.40 41.32
N ASN A 183 5.62 -2.10 40.26
CA ASN A 183 6.21 -1.49 39.07
C ASN A 183 5.17 -0.62 38.35
N TRP A 184 3.93 -1.09 38.23
CA TRP A 184 2.82 -0.32 37.68
C TRP A 184 2.54 0.97 38.46
N MET A 185 2.54 0.92 39.80
CA MET A 185 2.41 2.12 40.64
C MET A 185 3.52 3.13 40.35
N SER A 186 4.77 2.65 40.23
CA SER A 186 5.91 3.49 39.83
C SER A 186 5.75 4.03 38.41
N PHE A 187 5.21 3.24 37.48
CA PHE A 187 4.96 3.60 36.09
C PHE A 187 3.92 4.73 35.96
N VAL A 188 2.84 4.68 36.75
CA VAL A 188 1.85 5.78 36.82
C VAL A 188 2.32 6.96 37.67
N GLY A 189 3.50 6.85 38.30
CA GLY A 189 4.14 7.93 39.05
C GLY A 189 3.70 8.06 40.51
N ILE A 190 3.04 7.03 41.08
CA ILE A 190 2.71 7.00 42.50
C ILE A 190 3.92 6.48 43.26
N THR A 191 4.57 7.36 44.02
CA THR A 191 5.64 6.95 44.96
C THR A 191 5.02 6.08 46.05
N THR A 192 5.42 4.81 46.11
CA THR A 192 4.88 3.78 47.01
C THR A 192 4.78 4.28 48.45
N PRO A 193 3.58 4.64 48.93
CA PRO A 193 3.37 4.92 50.33
C PRO A 193 3.53 3.60 51.09
N SER A 194 4.23 3.62 52.22
CA SER A 194 4.29 2.50 53.17
C SER A 194 2.92 2.05 53.70
N SER A 195 1.83 2.71 53.28
CA SER A 195 0.44 2.46 53.65
C SER A 195 -0.36 1.65 52.63
N PHE A 196 0.22 1.24 51.49
CA PHE A 196 -0.40 0.18 50.69
C PHE A 196 0.15 -1.15 51.20
N ASP A 197 -0.71 -1.94 51.86
CA ASP A 197 -0.39 -3.29 52.30
C ASP A 197 -0.39 -4.25 51.10
N LEU A 198 0.57 -4.03 50.20
CA LEU A 198 0.73 -4.67 48.89
C LEU A 198 0.92 -6.19 49.01
N ASP A 199 1.52 -6.64 50.12
CA ASP A 199 1.79 -8.05 50.39
C ASP A 199 0.52 -8.85 50.64
N SER A 200 -0.55 -8.20 51.12
CA SER A 200 -1.82 -8.87 51.43
C SER A 200 -2.68 -9.18 50.19
N GLN A 201 -2.50 -8.43 49.09
CA GLN A 201 -3.43 -8.51 47.94
C GLN A 201 -2.86 -9.18 46.69
N ASN A 202 -1.53 -9.36 46.57
CA ASN A 202 -0.84 -10.03 45.44
C ASN A 202 -1.72 -10.20 44.19
N PRO A 203 -2.13 -9.09 43.55
CA PRO A 203 -3.05 -9.17 42.44
C PRO A 203 -2.41 -10.06 41.36
N PRO A 204 -3.22 -10.83 40.61
CA PRO A 204 -2.67 -11.68 39.58
C PRO A 204 -1.77 -10.84 38.67
N LEU A 205 -0.53 -11.31 38.46
CA LEU A 205 0.53 -10.64 37.70
C LEU A 205 0.02 -9.99 36.40
N LEU A 206 -0.95 -10.65 35.77
CA LEU A 206 -1.51 -10.24 34.50
C LEU A 206 -2.38 -8.97 34.60
N LEU A 207 -2.94 -8.66 35.78
CA LEU A 207 -3.86 -7.53 35.97
C LEU A 207 -3.18 -6.18 35.75
N SER A 208 -1.98 -5.98 36.29
CA SER A 208 -1.25 -4.73 36.14
C SER A 208 -0.75 -4.51 34.71
N ALA A 209 -0.38 -5.59 34.01
CA ALA A 209 0.07 -5.53 32.61
C ALA A 209 -1.09 -5.42 31.61
N THR A 210 -2.33 -5.66 32.05
CA THR A 210 -3.51 -5.77 31.18
C THR A 210 -3.77 -4.51 30.34
N PRO A 211 -3.69 -3.26 30.88
CA PRO A 211 -3.87 -2.06 30.06
C PRO A 211 -2.82 -1.95 28.94
N SER A 212 -1.57 -2.28 29.25
CA SER A 212 -0.44 -2.22 28.30
C SER A 212 -0.60 -3.25 27.20
N ILE A 213 -0.97 -4.49 27.56
CA ILE A 213 -1.30 -5.56 26.60
C ILE A 213 -2.46 -5.13 25.71
N ALA A 214 -3.52 -4.52 26.28
CA ALA A 214 -4.65 -4.05 25.51
C ALA A 214 -4.26 -2.94 24.52
N LEU A 215 -3.44 -1.97 24.92
CA LEU A 215 -2.92 -0.95 24.00
C LEU A 215 -2.02 -1.55 22.91
N VAL A 216 -1.19 -2.54 23.20
CA VAL A 216 -0.40 -3.25 22.18
C VAL A 216 -1.31 -3.97 21.19
N CYS A 217 -2.32 -4.70 21.67
CA CYS A 217 -3.28 -5.40 20.80
C CYS A 217 -4.03 -4.41 19.88
N ILE A 218 -4.44 -3.27 20.42
CA ILE A 218 -5.20 -2.27 19.68
C ILE A 218 -4.30 -1.52 18.69
N SER A 219 -3.13 -1.05 19.14
CA SER A 219 -2.16 -0.34 18.29
C SER A 219 -1.57 -1.20 17.18
N SER A 220 -1.46 -2.52 17.40
CA SER A 220 -1.09 -3.49 16.35
C SER A 220 -2.26 -3.89 15.45
N ARG A 221 -3.47 -3.34 15.70
CA ARG A 221 -4.75 -3.73 15.11
C ARG A 221 -5.02 -5.23 15.18
N PHE A 222 -4.45 -5.93 16.15
CA PHE A 222 -4.19 -7.37 16.11
C PHE A 222 -3.26 -7.75 14.95
N VAL A 223 -2.16 -8.43 15.28
CA VAL A 223 -1.10 -8.83 14.34
C VAL A 223 -1.64 -9.49 13.06
N ILE A 224 -2.72 -10.27 13.14
CA ILE A 224 -3.36 -10.92 11.99
C ILE A 224 -3.89 -9.90 10.97
N ILE A 225 -4.58 -8.86 11.44
CA ILE A 225 -5.13 -7.81 10.58
C ILE A 225 -3.99 -6.97 9.99
N TRP A 226 -2.96 -6.68 10.78
CA TRP A 226 -1.76 -5.99 10.29
C TRP A 226 -1.06 -6.76 9.15
N ILE A 227 -0.92 -8.09 9.27
CA ILE A 227 -0.38 -8.93 8.19
C ILE A 227 -1.31 -8.88 6.96
N SER A 228 -2.63 -8.93 7.15
CA SER A 228 -3.61 -8.82 6.06
C SER A 228 -3.44 -7.51 5.26
N ASN A 229 -3.11 -6.41 5.94
CA ASN A 229 -2.88 -5.11 5.30
C ASN A 229 -1.64 -5.12 4.38
N TRP A 230 -0.55 -5.78 4.79
CA TRP A 230 0.62 -5.98 3.94
C TRP A 230 0.33 -6.84 2.70
N VAL A 231 -0.43 -7.92 2.88
CA VAL A 231 -0.86 -8.77 1.76
C VAL A 231 -1.73 -7.97 0.79
N GLY A 232 -2.69 -7.20 1.32
CA GLY A 232 -3.53 -6.30 0.54
C GLY A 232 -2.74 -5.26 -0.23
N PHE A 233 -1.77 -4.61 0.43
CA PHE A 233 -0.86 -3.65 -0.20
C PHE A 233 -0.17 -4.25 -1.42
N ILE A 234 0.48 -5.41 -1.29
CA ILE A 234 1.19 -6.08 -2.40
C ILE A 234 0.23 -6.41 -3.56
N LEU A 235 -0.98 -6.87 -3.24
CA LEU A 235 -1.98 -7.24 -4.24
C LEU A 235 -2.53 -6.01 -4.99
N VAL A 236 -2.77 -4.90 -4.29
CA VAL A 236 -3.23 -3.64 -4.91
C VAL A 236 -2.11 -2.99 -5.72
N VAL A 237 -0.84 -3.07 -5.29
CA VAL A 237 0.31 -2.64 -6.11
C VAL A 237 0.33 -3.41 -7.44
N LYS A 238 0.22 -4.74 -7.40
CA LYS A 238 0.17 -5.58 -8.61
C LYS A 238 -1.01 -5.22 -9.51
N ALA A 239 -2.19 -4.96 -8.92
CA ALA A 239 -3.36 -4.51 -9.66
C ALA A 239 -3.10 -3.15 -10.35
N THR A 240 -2.52 -2.21 -9.62
CA THR A 240 -2.22 -0.85 -10.11
C THR A 240 -1.21 -0.89 -11.26
N ILE A 241 -0.12 -1.66 -11.12
CA ILE A 241 0.89 -1.85 -12.18
C ILE A 241 0.27 -2.50 -13.41
N SER A 242 -0.61 -3.49 -13.24
CA SER A 242 -1.29 -4.15 -14.36
C SER A 242 -2.20 -3.18 -15.12
N VAL A 243 -2.94 -2.32 -14.42
CA VAL A 243 -3.80 -1.30 -15.04
C VAL A 243 -2.95 -0.29 -15.81
N TYR A 244 -1.83 0.14 -15.22
CA TYR A 244 -0.92 1.09 -15.86
C TYR A 244 -0.29 0.54 -17.15
N HIS A 245 0.16 -0.71 -17.15
CA HIS A 245 0.76 -1.33 -18.34
C HIS A 245 -0.25 -1.62 -19.46
N GLU A 246 -1.52 -1.94 -19.14
CA GLU A 246 -2.56 -2.14 -20.16
C GLU A 246 -2.77 -0.87 -21.00
N THR A 247 -2.72 0.31 -20.38
CA THR A 247 -2.80 1.59 -21.10
C THR A 247 -1.66 1.75 -22.11
N TYR A 248 -0.42 1.53 -21.68
CA TYR A 248 0.74 1.69 -22.56
C TYR A 248 0.73 0.73 -23.76
N LYS A 249 0.16 -0.47 -23.59
CA LYS A 249 0.06 -1.45 -24.68
C LYS A 249 -0.96 -1.02 -25.74
N ASN A 250 -2.06 -0.38 -25.35
CA ASN A 250 -3.09 0.09 -26.27
C ASN A 250 -2.71 1.38 -27.01
N GLU A 251 -1.86 2.20 -26.41
CA GLU A 251 -1.35 3.42 -27.05
C GLU A 251 -0.23 3.16 -28.06
N ARG A 252 0.41 1.98 -28.04
CA ARG A 252 1.33 1.63 -29.11
C ARG A 252 0.54 1.62 -30.41
N PRO A 253 0.91 2.44 -31.41
CA PRO A 253 0.24 2.41 -32.69
C PRO A 253 0.23 0.96 -33.19
N PRO A 254 -0.90 0.49 -33.76
CA PRO A 254 -0.96 -0.88 -34.27
C PRO A 254 0.28 -1.12 -35.14
N PRO A 255 0.96 -2.27 -35.02
CA PRO A 255 2.19 -2.57 -35.78
C PRO A 255 2.00 -2.49 -37.30
N ASN A 256 0.77 -2.27 -37.78
CA ASN A 256 0.41 -1.96 -39.16
C ASN A 256 0.42 -0.47 -39.53
N ARG A 257 0.92 0.44 -38.69
CA ARG A 257 1.51 1.66 -39.27
C ARG A 257 2.73 1.18 -40.05
N LEU A 258 2.52 1.06 -41.37
CA LEU A 258 3.54 0.79 -42.38
C LEU A 258 4.86 1.37 -41.89
N ASN A 259 5.86 0.52 -41.83
CA ASN A 259 7.24 0.84 -41.52
C ASN A 259 7.69 1.92 -42.53
N LEU A 260 7.38 3.19 -42.26
CA LEU A 260 7.63 4.35 -43.12
C LEU A 260 9.13 4.56 -43.33
N ASP A 261 9.94 3.91 -42.50
CA ASP A 261 11.41 3.86 -42.60
C ASP A 261 11.91 2.77 -43.56
N THR A 262 11.05 1.85 -44.03
CA THR A 262 11.42 1.02 -45.18
C THR A 262 11.44 1.90 -46.43
N SER A 263 12.52 1.79 -47.20
CA SER A 263 12.69 2.53 -48.47
C SER A 263 11.47 2.38 -49.37
N ALA A 264 10.82 1.22 -49.38
CA ALA A 264 9.60 0.94 -50.14
C ALA A 264 8.41 1.82 -49.71
N ALA A 265 8.16 1.97 -48.40
CA ALA A 265 7.08 2.83 -47.91
C ALA A 265 7.36 4.31 -48.21
N ARG A 266 8.63 4.72 -48.11
CA ARG A 266 9.06 6.08 -48.47
C ARG A 266 8.91 6.36 -49.97
N ILE A 267 9.22 5.39 -50.84
CA ILE A 267 9.04 5.48 -52.30
C ILE A 267 7.55 5.58 -52.65
N ARG A 268 6.68 4.77 -52.03
CA ARG A 268 5.22 4.88 -52.24
C ARG A 268 4.68 6.25 -51.84
N ASN A 269 5.13 6.81 -50.72
CA ASN A 269 4.73 8.15 -50.31
C ASN A 269 5.24 9.24 -51.28
N TRP A 270 6.45 9.08 -51.81
CA TRP A 270 6.98 9.94 -52.87
C TRP A 270 6.16 9.85 -54.16
N GLN A 271 5.80 8.64 -54.60
CA GLN A 271 4.96 8.43 -55.79
C GLN A 271 3.56 9.02 -55.62
N LEU A 272 2.97 8.95 -54.43
CA LEU A 272 1.69 9.60 -54.13
C LEU A 272 1.79 11.13 -54.12
N PHE A 273 2.92 11.69 -53.67
CA PHE A 273 3.11 13.15 -53.58
C PHE A 273 3.35 13.81 -54.94
N TYR A 274 4.14 13.16 -55.82
CA TYR A 274 4.48 13.71 -57.13
C TYR A 274 3.53 13.26 -58.26
N GLY A 275 2.50 12.47 -57.93
CA GLY A 275 1.70 11.75 -58.89
C GLY A 275 2.47 10.54 -59.42
N ALA A 276 1.77 9.42 -59.63
CA ALA A 276 2.33 8.34 -60.41
C ALA A 276 2.69 8.94 -61.78
N VAL A 277 3.97 8.92 -62.14
CA VAL A 277 4.37 9.24 -63.51
C VAL A 277 3.76 8.11 -64.33
N ASP A 278 2.62 8.38 -64.96
CA ASP A 278 1.99 7.47 -65.89
C ASP A 278 2.93 7.30 -67.07
N THR A 279 3.87 6.36 -66.97
CA THR A 279 4.77 5.96 -68.06
C THR A 279 4.04 5.20 -69.17
N THR A 280 2.70 5.10 -69.12
CA THR A 280 1.87 4.53 -70.16
C THR A 280 1.37 5.59 -71.14
N THR A 281 2.29 6.30 -71.80
CA THR A 281 2.04 6.86 -73.13
C THR A 281 2.84 6.07 -74.15
N SER A 282 2.41 4.84 -74.42
CA SER A 282 2.69 4.18 -75.69
C SER A 282 1.37 4.06 -76.46
N SER A 283 1.14 5.07 -77.29
CA SER A 283 0.27 5.06 -78.45
C SER A 283 0.36 3.76 -79.24
N GLY A 284 -0.77 3.14 -79.53
CA GLY A 284 -0.82 2.02 -80.48
C GLY A 284 -2.17 1.32 -80.63
N SER A 285 -3.05 1.88 -81.48
CA SER A 285 -3.80 1.16 -82.53
C SER A 285 -4.73 -0.02 -82.18
N ASP A 286 -6.04 0.26 -82.31
CA ASP A 286 -7.08 -0.51 -83.03
C ASP A 286 -7.17 -2.05 -82.95
N LYS A 287 -8.31 -2.53 -82.41
CA LYS A 287 -9.35 -3.40 -83.02
C LYS A 287 -10.20 -4.04 -81.91
N SER A 288 -11.49 -3.74 -81.83
CA SER A 288 -12.60 -4.53 -82.42
C SER A 288 -12.51 -6.03 -82.12
N ASP A 289 -13.36 -6.50 -81.21
CA ASP A 289 -14.28 -7.65 -81.33
C ASP A 289 -14.74 -8.06 -79.90
N LYS A 290 -16.01 -7.87 -79.55
CA LYS A 290 -17.17 -8.75 -79.82
C LYS A 290 -17.23 -9.95 -78.86
N ASP A 291 -18.23 -9.89 -77.98
CA ASP A 291 -19.01 -10.95 -77.31
C ASP A 291 -18.32 -12.24 -76.85
N HIS A 292 -18.42 -12.56 -75.54
CA HIS A 292 -19.26 -13.69 -75.09
C HIS A 292 -19.32 -13.83 -73.55
N ASN A 293 -20.56 -13.74 -73.08
CA ASN A 293 -21.19 -14.47 -71.98
C ASN A 293 -20.53 -15.81 -71.57
N SER A 294 -20.34 -16.05 -70.26
CA SER A 294 -20.71 -17.32 -69.61
C SER A 294 -20.56 -17.27 -68.08
N ASN A 295 -21.66 -17.63 -67.42
CA ASN A 295 -21.75 -18.19 -66.07
C ASN A 295 -20.94 -19.50 -65.95
N ASN A 296 -20.31 -19.71 -64.78
CA ASN A 296 -20.26 -21.00 -64.05
C ASN A 296 -19.62 -20.69 -62.68
N GLN A 297 -20.36 -20.73 -61.56
CA GLN A 297 -20.65 -21.89 -60.72
C GLN A 297 -19.44 -22.74 -60.32
N ASN A 298 -19.25 -22.79 -58.99
CA ASN A 298 -18.77 -23.90 -58.14
C ASN A 298 -17.45 -24.59 -58.52
N GLU A 299 -16.47 -24.61 -57.61
CA GLU A 299 -16.28 -25.71 -56.65
C GLU A 299 -15.02 -25.50 -55.79
N GLU A 300 -14.99 -26.31 -54.73
CA GLU A 300 -14.10 -26.34 -53.59
C GLU A 300 -12.61 -26.57 -53.89
N SER A 301 -11.80 -26.21 -52.88
CA SER A 301 -10.57 -26.86 -52.39
C SER A 301 -9.35 -25.93 -52.36
N GLY A 302 -9.21 -25.22 -51.24
CA GLY A 302 -8.00 -24.48 -50.89
C GLY A 302 -6.91 -25.42 -50.40
N GLU A 303 -6.18 -26.04 -51.32
CA GLU A 303 -4.84 -26.58 -51.03
C GLU A 303 -3.84 -25.43 -50.94
N PHE A 304 -3.17 -25.37 -49.79
CA PHE A 304 -2.17 -24.39 -49.42
C PHE A 304 -0.82 -24.76 -50.07
N TYR A 305 -0.54 -24.23 -51.26
CA TYR A 305 0.81 -24.29 -51.83
C TYR A 305 1.63 -23.08 -51.38
N ALA A 306 2.68 -23.37 -50.63
CA ALA A 306 3.70 -22.44 -50.22
C ALA A 306 4.49 -21.94 -51.45
N TYR A 307 4.30 -20.66 -51.81
CA TYR A 307 5.20 -19.97 -52.74
C TYR A 307 6.34 -19.34 -51.92
N SER A 308 7.51 -19.97 -51.98
CA SER A 308 8.77 -19.34 -51.59
C SER A 308 9.22 -18.42 -52.73
N ASP A 309 8.94 -17.13 -52.61
CA ASP A 309 9.62 -16.12 -53.42
C ASP A 309 10.99 -15.82 -52.79
N VAL A 310 12.00 -16.56 -53.27
CA VAL A 310 13.41 -16.24 -53.15
C VAL A 310 13.89 -15.71 -54.50
N VAL A 311 13.43 -14.53 -54.92
CA VAL A 311 14.08 -13.75 -55.99
C VAL A 311 13.90 -12.25 -55.73
N GLU A 312 14.41 -11.74 -54.62
CA GLU A 312 14.46 -10.29 -54.36
C GLU A 312 15.89 -9.83 -54.07
N GLY A 313 16.83 -10.28 -54.90
CA GLY A 313 18.26 -10.05 -54.69
C GLY A 313 19.00 -9.28 -55.79
N ARG A 314 18.41 -9.03 -56.97
CA ARG A 314 19.16 -8.42 -58.11
C ARG A 314 18.61 -7.13 -58.70
N CYS A 315 17.40 -6.70 -58.35
CA CYS A 315 16.84 -5.44 -58.89
C CYS A 315 17.18 -4.21 -58.03
N LEU A 316 17.61 -4.41 -56.77
CA LEU A 316 17.92 -3.32 -55.84
C LEU A 316 19.31 -2.67 -56.02
N GLU A 317 20.22 -3.31 -56.75
CA GLU A 317 21.54 -2.73 -57.04
C GLU A 317 21.53 -1.77 -58.23
N GLU A 318 20.63 -1.97 -59.19
CA GLU A 318 20.56 -1.15 -60.42
C GLU A 318 19.89 0.22 -60.19
N LEU A 319 18.97 0.32 -59.23
CA LEU A 319 18.32 1.58 -58.84
C LEU A 319 19.15 2.44 -57.87
N ARG A 320 20.26 1.90 -57.34
CA ARG A 320 21.13 2.63 -56.39
C ARG A 320 22.03 3.66 -57.09
N GLY A 321 22.17 3.57 -58.40
CA GLY A 321 22.99 4.47 -59.22
C GLY A 321 22.31 5.78 -59.67
N GLN A 322 20.99 5.95 -59.44
CA GLN A 322 20.23 7.08 -60.00
C GLN A 322 19.82 8.15 -58.98
N LEU A 323 20.21 8.02 -57.70
CA LEU A 323 19.91 9.03 -56.68
C LEU A 323 21.14 9.90 -56.41
N PRO A 324 21.03 11.25 -56.44
CA PRO A 324 22.14 12.21 -56.26
C PRO A 324 22.94 12.12 -54.95
N TRP A 325 22.51 11.27 -54.01
CA TRP A 325 23.00 11.21 -52.63
C TRP A 325 23.91 9.99 -52.38
N SER A 326 24.11 9.11 -53.37
CA SER A 326 24.95 7.90 -53.24
C SER A 326 26.46 8.19 -53.26
N TYR A 327 26.87 9.44 -53.46
CA TYR A 327 28.27 9.86 -53.47
C TYR A 327 28.84 10.30 -52.11
N LEU A 328 28.04 10.35 -51.05
CA LEU A 328 28.54 10.66 -49.70
C LEU A 328 28.94 9.37 -48.97
N ARG A 329 30.07 8.78 -49.39
CA ARG A 329 30.78 7.77 -48.61
C ARG A 329 32.29 8.03 -48.62
N GLU A 330 32.69 8.94 -47.75
CA GLU A 330 34.03 9.10 -47.18
C GLU A 330 33.79 9.27 -45.67
N GLU A 331 34.56 8.79 -44.70
CA GLU A 331 35.76 7.96 -44.61
C GLU A 331 35.79 7.47 -43.14
N GLY A 332 36.74 6.59 -42.80
CA GLY A 332 36.75 5.75 -41.61
C GLY A 332 36.61 6.44 -40.24
N GLY A 333 35.88 5.76 -39.35
CA GLY A 333 35.81 6.05 -37.92
C GLY A 333 35.73 4.75 -37.12
N SER A 334 36.87 4.36 -36.57
CA SER A 334 37.12 3.16 -35.74
C SER A 334 36.02 2.87 -34.71
N LYS A 335 35.25 1.79 -34.94
CA LYS A 335 34.45 1.11 -33.90
C LYS A 335 35.33 0.08 -33.19
N GLY A 336 36.28 0.54 -32.38
CA GLY A 336 37.20 -0.34 -31.65
C GLY A 336 37.33 -0.05 -30.15
N GLU A 337 37.03 1.15 -29.67
CA GLU A 337 37.67 1.65 -28.43
C GLU A 337 36.72 1.92 -27.25
N VAL A 338 35.44 1.51 -27.32
CA VAL A 338 34.47 1.76 -26.23
C VAL A 338 34.19 0.50 -25.39
N ARG A 339 34.65 -0.68 -25.82
CA ARG A 339 34.37 -1.94 -25.12
C ARG A 339 35.39 -2.30 -24.02
N ILE A 340 36.60 -1.74 -24.07
CA ILE A 340 37.67 -2.05 -23.10
C ILE A 340 37.61 -1.16 -21.85
N GLU A 341 37.00 0.03 -21.93
CA GLU A 341 36.89 0.97 -20.80
C GLU A 341 35.80 0.55 -19.78
N LEU A 342 34.81 -0.26 -20.19
CA LEU A 342 33.70 -0.69 -19.33
C LEU A 342 33.99 -1.95 -18.50
N GLU A 343 34.93 -2.80 -18.94
CA GLU A 343 35.37 -3.97 -18.17
C GLU A 343 36.33 -3.59 -17.04
N LYS A 344 37.16 -2.56 -17.23
CA LYS A 344 38.12 -2.08 -16.21
C LYS A 344 37.46 -1.41 -15.00
N ARG A 345 36.18 -0.99 -15.10
CA ARG A 345 35.41 -0.43 -13.97
C ARG A 345 34.70 -1.47 -13.11
N ARG A 346 34.66 -2.74 -13.53
CA ARG A 346 33.95 -3.80 -12.79
C ARG A 346 34.83 -4.55 -11.79
N GLU A 347 36.17 -4.51 -11.94
CA GLU A 347 37.10 -5.17 -11.01
C GLU A 347 37.46 -4.32 -9.77
N ASN A 348 37.20 -3.01 -9.77
CA ASN A 348 37.58 -2.11 -8.65
C ASN A 348 36.50 -1.92 -7.56
N ARG A 349 35.51 -2.81 -7.42
CA ARG A 349 34.50 -2.73 -6.34
C ARG A 349 34.38 -4.02 -5.50
N LEU A 350 35.51 -4.48 -5.00
CA LEU A 350 35.55 -5.44 -3.88
C LEU A 350 36.72 -5.08 -2.95
N PRO A 351 36.45 -4.50 -1.76
CA PRO A 351 37.31 -4.69 -0.61
C PRO A 351 36.88 -5.98 0.10
N SER A 352 37.84 -6.86 0.28
CA SER A 352 37.74 -8.04 1.12
C SER A 352 37.94 -7.68 2.60
N ASP A 353 37.27 -8.46 3.44
CA ASP A 353 37.76 -9.04 4.69
C ASP A 353 38.00 -8.21 5.96
N THR A 354 37.25 -8.63 6.99
CA THR A 354 37.65 -9.02 8.35
C THR A 354 38.57 -8.13 9.20
N SER A 355 38.09 -7.79 10.40
CA SER A 355 38.80 -7.97 11.69
C SER A 355 37.80 -7.75 12.85
N THR A 356 37.47 -8.73 13.70
CA THR A 356 38.14 -9.15 14.95
C THR A 356 38.67 -8.05 15.86
N VAL A 357 37.92 -7.70 16.92
CA VAL A 357 38.39 -7.21 18.24
C VAL A 357 37.32 -7.65 19.27
N SER A 358 37.50 -8.73 20.02
CA SER A 358 38.16 -8.86 21.35
C SER A 358 37.58 -7.93 22.43
N GLY A 359 37.07 -8.53 23.50
CA GLY A 359 36.35 -7.85 24.58
C GLY A 359 37.25 -7.17 25.62
N THR A 360 36.62 -6.56 26.61
CA THR A 360 37.20 -6.37 27.95
C THR A 360 36.08 -6.16 28.97
N GLU A 361 36.27 -6.80 30.12
CA GLU A 361 35.51 -6.70 31.36
C GLU A 361 35.58 -5.30 31.99
N LEU A 362 34.49 -4.86 32.64
CA LEU A 362 34.43 -4.49 34.06
C LEU A 362 32.98 -4.24 34.48
#